data_AF-A0A1F4QYZ3-F1
#
_entry.id   AF-A0A1F4QYZ3-F1
#
_cell.length_a   1.000
_cell.length_b   1.000
_cell.length_c   1.000
_cell.angle_alpha   90.00
_cell.angle_beta   90.00
_cell.angle_gamma   90.00
#
_symmetry.space_group_name_H-M   'P 1'
#
loop_
_entity.id
_entity.type
_entity.pdbx_description
1 polymer ?
#
loop_
_entity_poly.entity_id
_entity_poly.type
_entity_poly.pdbx_seq_one_letter_code
_entity_poly.pdbx_strand_id
1 'polypeptide(L)'
;MLAQAAAPPPGQLAPEEVVDVGTGGGEGSKVFLFNCECHSFEEVISQLLKAVPGMIRPLAEKLAWRVHTQGLAEVFRGSASECDRVAKVLGETGLIVQVL
;
A
#
# COMPACT_ATOMS: atom_id res chain seq x y z
N MET A 1 -18.25 -37.25 -27.13
CA MET A 1 -16.90 -37.59 -26.63
C MET A 1 -16.21 -36.27 -26.29
N LEU A 2 -15.88 -36.07 -25.02
CA LEU A 2 -15.40 -34.81 -24.47
C LEU A 2 -13.94 -34.58 -24.90
N ALA A 3 -13.71 -33.48 -25.63
CA ALA A 3 -12.36 -33.02 -25.92
C ALA A 3 -11.72 -32.48 -24.64
N GLN A 4 -10.70 -33.18 -24.14
CA GLN A 4 -9.85 -32.71 -23.06
C GLN A 4 -8.99 -31.55 -23.57
N ALA A 5 -9.13 -30.37 -22.97
CA ALA A 5 -8.20 -29.27 -23.15
C ALA A 5 -6.99 -29.50 -22.24
N ALA A 6 -5.80 -29.51 -22.86
CA ALA A 6 -4.52 -29.71 -22.20
C ALA A 6 -4.16 -28.53 -21.28
N ALA A 7 -3.61 -28.84 -20.11
CA ALA A 7 -3.00 -27.88 -19.21
C ALA A 7 -1.65 -27.36 -19.78
N PRO A 8 -1.28 -26.10 -19.58
CA PRO A 8 0.07 -25.61 -19.88
C PRO A 8 1.07 -25.95 -18.76
N PRO A 9 2.32 -26.35 -19.05
CA PRO A 9 3.44 -26.25 -18.12
C PRO A 9 4.37 -25.05 -18.53
N PRO A 10 5.52 -24.83 -17.89
CA PRO A 10 5.71 -24.27 -16.54
C PRO A 10 6.63 -23.01 -16.56
N GLY A 11 6.74 -22.30 -15.43
CA GLY A 11 7.92 -21.49 -15.09
C GLY A 11 7.91 -20.00 -15.46
N GLN A 12 8.43 -19.21 -14.52
CA GLN A 12 8.78 -17.79 -14.61
C GLN A 12 7.60 -16.80 -14.59
N LEU A 13 6.98 -16.64 -13.41
CA LEU A 13 6.36 -15.37 -13.10
C LEU A 13 7.50 -14.36 -12.92
N ALA A 14 7.58 -13.45 -13.89
CA ALA A 14 8.38 -12.24 -13.84
C ALA A 14 8.27 -11.56 -12.47
N PRO A 15 9.25 -10.75 -12.04
CA PRO A 15 9.00 -9.82 -10.95
C PRO A 15 7.76 -9.02 -11.36
N GLU A 16 6.64 -9.25 -10.69
CA GLU A 16 5.45 -8.42 -10.85
C GLU A 16 5.95 -6.99 -10.70
N GLU A 17 5.91 -6.25 -11.81
CA GLU A 17 6.16 -4.83 -11.79
C GLU A 17 5.20 -4.29 -10.75
N VAL A 18 5.79 -3.89 -9.62
CA VAL A 18 5.05 -3.50 -8.45
C VAL A 18 4.41 -2.19 -8.81
N VAL A 19 3.21 -2.26 -9.39
CA VAL A 19 2.46 -1.09 -9.82
C VAL A 19 2.45 -0.18 -8.61
N ASP A 20 3.01 1.02 -8.78
CA ASP A 20 3.04 2.04 -7.77
C ASP A 20 1.58 2.43 -7.56
N VAL A 21 0.89 1.74 -6.64
CA VAL A 21 -0.49 2.07 -6.29
C VAL A 21 -0.45 3.29 -5.36
N GLY A 22 0.13 4.37 -5.88
CA GLY A 22 0.02 5.69 -5.29
C GLY A 22 -1.43 6.13 -5.45
N THR A 23 -2.15 6.25 -4.34
CA THR A 23 -3.47 6.85 -4.35
C THR A 23 -3.28 8.36 -4.46
N GLY A 24 -3.24 8.89 -5.68
CA GLY A 24 -3.32 10.32 -5.95
C GLY A 24 -2.51 10.81 -7.16
N GLY A 25 -3.21 11.45 -8.11
CA GLY A 25 -2.64 12.05 -9.30
C GLY A 25 -2.17 13.48 -9.02
N GLY A 26 -0.86 13.69 -8.91
CA GLY A 26 -0.26 15.02 -8.85
C GLY A 26 1.27 15.03 -8.78
N GLU A 27 1.88 16.04 -9.39
CA GLU A 27 3.24 16.51 -9.08
C GLU A 27 3.21 17.07 -7.65
N GLY A 28 3.48 16.23 -6.66
CA GLY A 28 3.30 16.58 -5.26
C GLY A 28 4.02 15.59 -4.33
N SER A 29 3.99 15.91 -3.04
CA SER A 29 4.64 15.12 -2.00
C SER A 29 4.09 13.71 -1.92
N LYS A 30 4.91 12.81 -1.36
CA LYS A 30 4.62 11.39 -1.20
C LYS A 30 4.67 11.03 0.27
N VAL A 31 3.73 10.18 0.71
CA VAL A 31 3.72 9.61 2.07
C VAL A 31 4.15 8.16 1.99
N PHE A 32 5.23 7.84 2.69
CA PHE A 32 5.71 6.49 2.86
C PHE A 32 5.37 5.97 4.25
N LEU A 33 4.88 4.74 4.32
CA LEU A 33 4.65 3.99 5.55
C LEU A 33 5.73 2.92 5.68
N PHE A 34 6.38 2.85 6.84
CA PHE A 34 7.39 1.86 7.15
C PHE A 34 6.81 0.73 7.98
N ASN A 35 7.34 -0.47 7.77
CA ASN A 35 6.98 -1.63 8.57
C ASN A 35 7.44 -1.43 10.00
N CYS A 36 6.53 -1.67 10.93
CA CYS A 36 6.81 -1.75 12.35
C CYS A 36 6.24 -3.07 12.85
N GLU A 37 7.10 -3.94 13.40
CA GLU A 37 6.70 -5.27 13.89
C GLU A 37 5.80 -5.21 15.15
N CYS A 38 5.38 -4.01 15.57
CA CYS A 38 4.55 -3.77 16.75
C CYS A 38 3.05 -3.62 16.48
N HIS A 39 2.61 -3.53 15.22
CA HIS A 39 1.18 -3.41 14.85
C HIS A 39 0.70 -4.61 14.05
N SER A 40 -0.58 -4.98 14.22
CA SER A 40 -1.18 -6.05 13.42
C SER A 40 -1.55 -5.58 12.01
N PHE A 41 -1.67 -6.52 11.08
CA PHE A 41 -2.12 -6.25 9.72
C PHE A 41 -3.46 -5.50 9.65
N GLU A 42 -4.45 -5.94 10.43
CA GLU A 42 -5.78 -5.32 10.45
C GLU A 42 -5.77 -3.89 11.02
N GLU A 43 -4.89 -3.61 11.98
CA GLU A 43 -4.70 -2.24 12.48
C GLU A 43 -4.11 -1.35 11.39
N VAL A 44 -3.06 -1.79 10.70
CA VAL A 44 -2.48 -1.03 9.59
C VAL A 44 -3.53 -0.76 8.51
N ILE A 45 -4.31 -1.76 8.10
CA ILE A 45 -5.39 -1.61 7.10
C ILE A 45 -6.42 -0.59 7.58
N SER A 46 -6.85 -0.68 8.84
CA SER A 46 -7.84 0.23 9.42
C SER A 46 -7.33 1.67 9.49
N GLN A 47 -6.04 1.88 9.74
CA GLN A 47 -5.44 3.22 9.73
C GLN A 47 -5.30 3.79 8.32
N LEU A 48 -4.92 2.96 7.34
CA LEU A 48 -4.87 3.37 5.94
C LEU A 48 -6.24 3.81 5.43
N LEU A 49 -7.29 3.08 5.77
CA LEU A 49 -8.68 3.43 5.42
C LEU A 49 -9.17 4.74 6.04
N LYS A 50 -8.66 5.10 7.23
CA LYS A 50 -9.03 6.34 7.92
C LYS A 50 -8.23 7.54 7.44
N ALA A 51 -6.93 7.35 7.22
CA ALA A 51 -6.01 8.43 6.91
C ALA A 51 -6.07 8.84 5.44
N VAL A 52 -6.12 7.87 4.53
CA VAL A 52 -5.96 8.13 3.10
C VAL A 52 -7.32 8.38 2.44
N PRO A 53 -7.54 9.57 1.83
CA PRO A 53 -8.80 9.87 1.18
C PRO A 53 -9.04 8.96 -0.03
N GLY A 54 -10.24 8.36 -0.11
CA GLY A 54 -10.62 7.46 -1.21
C GLY A 54 -10.01 6.05 -1.11
N MET A 55 -9.33 5.71 -0.01
CA MET A 55 -8.80 4.38 0.21
C MET A 55 -9.92 3.34 0.35
N ILE A 56 -9.74 2.20 -0.32
CA ILE A 56 -10.64 1.05 -0.23
C ILE A 56 -9.91 -0.14 0.41
N ARG A 57 -10.66 -1.03 1.05
CA ARG A 57 -10.11 -2.15 1.83
C ARG A 57 -9.14 -3.04 1.02
N PRO A 58 -9.48 -3.49 -0.21
CA PRO A 58 -8.58 -4.34 -0.99
C PRO A 58 -7.24 -3.65 -1.31
N LEU A 59 -7.26 -2.33 -1.47
CA LEU A 59 -6.05 -1.55 -1.71
C LEU A 59 -5.21 -1.42 -0.43
N ALA A 60 -5.84 -1.12 0.69
CA ALA A 60 -5.18 -1.04 1.99
C ALA A 60 -4.53 -2.38 2.38
N GLU A 61 -5.18 -3.51 2.10
CA GLU A 61 -4.64 -4.86 2.30
C GLU A 61 -3.37 -5.08 1.45
N LYS A 62 -3.42 -4.71 0.17
CA LYS A 62 -2.26 -4.80 -0.73
C LYS A 62 -1.09 -3.94 -0.24
N LEU A 63 -1.36 -2.72 0.23
CA LEU A 63 -0.36 -1.83 0.78
C LEU A 63 0.23 -2.37 2.08
N ALA A 64 -0.59 -2.86 3.01
CA ALA A 64 -0.13 -3.47 4.26
C ALA A 64 0.77 -4.68 3.99
N TRP A 65 0.40 -5.54 3.03
CA TRP A 65 1.24 -6.67 2.61
C TRP A 65 2.57 -6.21 2.03
N ARG A 66 2.55 -5.15 1.22
CA ARG A 66 3.76 -4.56 0.65
C ARG A 66 4.68 -3.98 1.72
N VAL A 67 4.14 -3.22 2.67
CA VAL A 67 4.90 -2.71 3.82
C VAL A 67 5.55 -3.85 4.58
N HIS A 68 4.80 -4.90 4.91
CA HIS A 68 5.32 -6.06 5.65
C HIS A 68 6.46 -6.77 4.91
N THR A 69 6.32 -6.97 3.59
CA THR A 69 7.28 -7.74 2.78
C THR A 69 8.47 -6.93 2.29
N GLN A 70 8.30 -5.65 2.01
CA GLN A 70 9.33 -4.76 1.45
C GLN A 70 9.95 -3.83 2.49
N GLY A 71 9.39 -3.76 3.70
CA GLY A 71 9.81 -2.85 4.77
C GLY A 71 9.25 -1.43 4.64
N LEU A 72 8.82 -1.00 3.45
CA LEU A 72 8.17 0.29 3.22
C LEU A 72 7.21 0.24 2.02
N ALA A 73 6.23 1.14 2.00
CA ALA A 73 5.39 1.38 0.83
C ALA A 73 4.95 2.84 0.72
N GLU A 74 4.81 3.34 -0.50
CA GLU A 74 4.08 4.59 -0.77
C GLU A 74 2.58 4.34 -0.54
N VAL A 75 1.96 5.11 0.36
CA VAL A 75 0.55 4.94 0.74
C VAL A 75 -0.35 6.04 0.21
N PHE A 76 0.21 7.22 -0.07
CA PHE A 76 -0.51 8.36 -0.58
C PHE A 76 0.41 9.31 -1.34
N ARG A 77 -0.14 10.00 -2.34
CA ARG A 77 0.56 11.04 -3.10
C ARG A 77 -0.39 12.20 -3.35
N GLY A 78 0.06 13.43 -3.14
CA GLY A 78 -0.82 14.59 -3.29
C GLY A 78 -0.13 15.91 -2.98
N SER A 79 -0.90 16.93 -2.65
CA SER A 79 -0.32 18.20 -2.18
C SER A 79 0.42 18.00 -0.84
N ALA A 80 1.40 18.86 -0.54
CA ALA A 80 2.14 18.79 0.74
C ALA A 80 1.19 18.84 1.94
N SER A 81 0.18 19.72 1.91
CA SER A 81 -0.83 19.85 2.98
C SER A 81 -1.67 18.58 3.19
N GLU A 82 -2.01 17.87 2.11
CA GLU A 82 -2.73 16.60 2.21
C GLU A 82 -1.82 15.49 2.75
N CYS A 83 -0.57 15.44 2.28
CA CYS A 83 0.41 14.48 2.74
C CYS A 83 0.71 14.65 4.24
N ASP A 84 0.86 15.88 4.71
CA ASP A 84 1.03 16.21 6.13
C ASP A 84 -0.17 15.77 6.96
N ARG A 85 -1.39 15.96 6.44
CA ARG A 85 -2.61 15.49 7.11
C ARG A 85 -2.63 13.97 7.23
N VAL A 86 -2.35 13.25 6.14
CA VAL A 86 -2.30 11.78 6.13
C VAL A 86 -1.22 11.27 7.09
N ALA A 87 -0.01 11.83 7.02
CA ALA A 87 1.09 11.46 7.88
C ALA A 87 0.78 11.71 9.36
N LYS A 88 0.13 12.82 9.69
CA LYS A 88 -0.29 13.11 11.06
C LYS A 88 -1.27 12.05 11.61
N VAL A 89 -2.30 11.70 10.84
CA VAL A 89 -3.29 10.69 11.28
C VAL A 89 -2.64 9.31 11.49
N LEU A 90 -1.74 8.91 10.57
CA LEU A 90 -1.02 7.65 10.72
C LEU A 90 -0.06 7.68 11.92
N GLY A 91 0.68 8.79 12.09
CA GLY A 91 1.63 8.99 13.19
C GLY A 91 0.98 9.07 14.57
N GLU A 92 -0.27 9.53 14.68
CA GLU A 92 -1.05 9.52 15.93
C GLU A 92 -1.26 8.10 16.49
N THR A 93 -1.23 7.07 15.64
CA THR A 93 -1.32 5.66 16.06
C THR A 93 0.05 5.05 16.40
N GLY A 94 1.13 5.82 16.24
CA GLY A 94 2.51 5.36 16.43
C GLY A 94 3.08 4.62 15.22
N LEU A 95 2.44 4.70 14.05
CA LEU A 95 3.00 4.19 12.81
C LEU A 95 4.15 5.08 12.32
N ILE A 96 5.18 4.46 11.76
CA ILE A 96 6.35 5.17 11.25
C ILE A 96 6.06 5.63 9.82
N VAL A 97 6.04 6.94 9.60
CA VAL A 97 5.74 7.55 8.30
C VAL A 97 6.76 8.63 7.93
N GLN A 98 6.99 8.81 6.63
CA GLN A 98 7.83 9.88 6.09
C GLN A 98 7.11 10.57 4.93
N VAL A 99 7.13 11.90 4.93
CA VAL A 99 6.70 12.72 3.78
C VAL A 99 7.94 13.15 2.99
N LEU A 100 7.93 12.96 1.67
CA LEU A 100 8.98 13.38 0.73
C LEU A 100 8.43 14.29 -0.36
#